data_AF-A0A2G1ZVE0-F1
#
_entry.id   AF-A0A2G1ZVE0-F1
#
_cell.length_a   1.000
_cell.length_b   1.000
_cell.length_c   1.000
_cell.angle_alpha   90.00
_cell.angle_beta   90.00
_cell.angle_gamma   90.00
#
_symmetry.space_group_name_H-M   'P 1'
#
loop_
_entity.id
_entity.type
_entity.pdbx_description
1 polymer ?
#
loop_
_entity_poly.entity_id
_entity_poly.type
_entity_poly.pdbx_seq_one_letter_code
_entity_poly.pdbx_strand_id
1 'polypeptide(L)'
;MKLLILDLDETLIYASKVPLPEKVPAFEAGPYTVYLRPHLNELLLYCQANFEVAVWTVSTDAYAERIVECAFPVGYPLSFVWARNKCTPSYRSQTGELNYQKKLRKLRKKYRLEDVIVIDDSPENHLDNYGNLIAVKPYVGDDQDDELHYLIRYLDTIKSERNIRTIEKRNWKRRLFNQA
;
A
#
# COMPACT_ATOMS: atom_id res chain seq x y z
N MET A 1 10.32 6.90 -15.03
CA MET A 1 9.69 7.03 -13.71
C MET A 1 9.20 5.66 -13.28
N LYS A 2 9.30 5.29 -12.00
CA LYS A 2 8.84 3.99 -11.48
C LYS A 2 7.35 4.07 -11.11
N LEU A 3 6.64 2.96 -11.19
CA LEU A 3 5.27 2.81 -10.68
C LEU A 3 5.32 2.39 -9.21
N LEU A 4 4.68 3.15 -8.34
CA LEU A 4 4.45 2.82 -6.93
C LEU A 4 2.98 2.48 -6.74
N ILE A 5 2.71 1.25 -6.30
CA ILE A 5 1.36 0.75 -6.02
C ILE A 5 1.16 0.72 -4.52
N LEU A 6 0.14 1.42 -4.04
CA LEU A 6 -0.23 1.49 -2.64
C LEU A 6 -1.45 0.60 -2.37
N ASP A 7 -1.36 -0.25 -1.36
CA ASP A 7 -2.53 -0.82 -0.71
C ASP A 7 -3.23 0.22 0.19
N LEU A 8 -4.43 -0.08 0.71
CA LEU A 8 -5.24 0.85 1.50
C LEU A 8 -5.33 0.44 2.97
N ASP A 9 -6.17 -0.56 3.27
CA ASP A 9 -6.48 -1.04 4.61
C ASP A 9 -5.23 -1.59 5.31
N GLU A 10 -5.03 -1.25 6.58
CA GLU A 10 -3.84 -1.57 7.38
C GLU A 10 -2.49 -1.06 6.80
N THR A 11 -2.50 -0.45 5.61
CA THR A 11 -1.32 0.15 4.96
C THR A 11 -1.31 1.66 5.12
N LEU A 12 -2.32 2.37 4.58
CA LEU A 12 -2.47 3.83 4.60
C LEU A 12 -3.52 4.31 5.60
N ILE A 13 -4.49 3.45 5.90
CA ILE A 13 -5.64 3.76 6.76
C ILE A 13 -5.94 2.55 7.64
N TYR A 14 -6.69 2.78 8.72
CA TYR A 14 -7.33 1.72 9.49
C TYR A 14 -8.84 1.94 9.46
N ALA A 15 -9.61 0.90 9.13
CA ALA A 15 -11.06 0.98 9.05
C ALA A 15 -11.71 -0.03 10.00
N SER A 16 -12.56 0.46 10.90
CA SER A 16 -13.20 -0.38 11.91
C SER A 16 -14.70 -0.13 12.00
N LYS A 17 -15.47 -1.21 12.15
CA LYS A 17 -16.92 -1.14 12.46
C LYS A 17 -17.19 -0.62 13.86
N VAL A 18 -16.24 -0.83 14.78
CA VAL A 18 -16.30 -0.32 16.15
C VAL A 18 -15.33 0.85 16.24
N PRO A 19 -15.80 2.07 16.53
CA PRO A 19 -14.92 3.22 16.68
C PRO A 19 -13.81 2.95 17.71
N LEU A 20 -12.61 3.46 17.43
CA LEU A 20 -11.51 3.37 18.37
C LEU A 20 -11.83 4.27 19.59
N PRO A 21 -11.66 3.76 20.83
CA PRO A 21 -11.85 4.57 22.01
C PRO A 21 -10.97 5.81 21.95
N GLU A 22 -11.53 6.96 22.32
CA GLU A 22 -10.79 8.22 22.48
C GLU A 22 -10.12 8.77 21.20
N LYS A 23 -10.40 8.18 20.03
CA LYS A 23 -9.90 8.65 18.73
C LYS A 23 -11.02 9.14 17.83
N VAL A 24 -10.83 10.33 17.25
CA VAL A 24 -11.78 10.91 16.30
C VAL A 24 -11.54 10.28 14.92
N PRO A 25 -12.55 9.66 14.28
CA PRO A 25 -12.40 9.17 12.92
C PRO A 25 -12.26 10.33 11.94
N ALA A 26 -11.48 10.12 10.88
CA ALA A 26 -11.31 11.11 9.82
C ALA A 26 -12.57 11.23 8.95
N PHE A 27 -13.22 10.09 8.65
CA PHE A 27 -14.47 10.01 7.90
C PHE A 27 -15.10 8.61 8.03
N GLU A 28 -16.27 8.43 7.43
CA GLU A 28 -16.95 7.14 7.31
C GLU A 28 -16.95 6.61 5.86
N ALA A 29 -16.81 5.30 5.73
CA ALA A 29 -16.90 4.57 4.47
C ALA A 29 -17.85 3.36 4.65
N GLY A 30 -19.12 3.56 4.33
CA GLY A 30 -20.16 2.55 4.61
C GLY A 30 -20.29 2.33 6.13
N PRO A 31 -20.23 1.08 6.63
CA PRO A 31 -20.36 0.79 8.06
C PRO A 31 -19.05 0.96 8.85
N TYR A 32 -17.99 1.51 8.24
CA TYR A 32 -16.67 1.61 8.85
C TYR A 32 -16.34 3.06 9.19
N THR A 33 -15.81 3.26 10.40
CA THR A 33 -15.08 4.47 10.79
C THR A 33 -13.63 4.35 10.34
N VAL A 34 -13.11 5.38 9.68
CA VAL A 34 -11.78 5.36 9.05
C VAL A 34 -10.83 6.31 9.78
N TYR A 35 -9.62 5.83 10.05
CA TYR A 35 -8.53 6.58 10.67
C TYR A 35 -7.38 6.62 9.68
N LEU A 36 -6.86 7.81 9.40
CA LEU A 36 -5.67 7.96 8.55
C LEU A 36 -4.43 7.50 9.33
N ARG A 37 -3.49 6.85 8.65
CA ARG A 37 -2.18 6.56 9.23
C ARG A 37 -1.38 7.85 9.36
N PRO A 38 -0.64 8.07 10.47
CA PRO A 38 0.23 9.24 10.57
C PRO A 38 1.21 9.32 9.40
N HIS A 39 1.54 10.54 8.99
CA HIS A 39 2.41 10.86 7.84
C HIS A 39 1.86 10.50 6.45
N LEU A 40 0.56 10.21 6.32
CA LEU A 40 -0.05 9.85 5.03
C LEU A 40 0.07 10.98 3.99
N ASN A 41 -0.20 12.23 4.37
CA ASN A 41 -0.16 13.35 3.43
C ASN A 41 1.27 13.60 2.92
N GLU A 42 2.25 13.53 3.82
CA GLU A 42 3.68 13.62 3.52
C GLU A 42 4.12 12.52 2.55
N LEU A 43 3.66 11.28 2.78
CA LEU A 43 3.92 10.16 1.88
C LEU A 43 3.32 10.44 0.50
N LEU A 44 2.06 10.85 0.41
CA LEU A 44 1.39 11.10 -0.87
C LEU A 44 2.07 12.23 -1.66
N LEU A 45 2.41 13.35 -1.01
CA LEU A 45 3.15 14.44 -1.66
C LEU A 45 4.52 13.98 -2.18
N TYR A 46 5.26 13.21 -1.37
CA TYR A 46 6.53 12.64 -1.80
C TYR A 46 6.37 11.68 -2.98
N CYS A 47 5.36 10.80 -2.92
CA CYS A 47 5.07 9.82 -3.95
C CYS A 47 4.72 10.49 -5.28
N GLN A 48 3.85 11.51 -5.27
CA GLN A 48 3.47 12.29 -6.45
C GLN A 48 4.69 12.94 -7.12
N ALA A 49 5.66 13.42 -6.34
CA ALA A 49 6.85 14.09 -6.87
C ALA A 49 7.88 13.12 -7.49
N ASN A 50 7.89 11.83 -7.08
CA ASN A 50 8.97 10.90 -7.43
C ASN A 50 8.51 9.66 -8.23
N PHE A 51 7.21 9.37 -8.26
CA PHE A 51 6.67 8.13 -8.82
C PHE A 51 5.40 8.38 -9.64
N GLU A 52 5.13 7.45 -10.55
CA GLU A 52 3.77 7.24 -11.02
C GLU A 52 3.03 6.45 -9.93
N VAL A 53 1.88 6.93 -9.46
CA VAL A 53 1.22 6.35 -8.28
C VAL A 53 -0.07 5.64 -8.67
N ALA A 54 -0.32 4.47 -8.10
CA ALA A 54 -1.56 3.74 -8.28
C ALA A 54 -2.02 3.09 -6.97
N VAL A 55 -3.29 2.72 -6.90
CA VAL A 55 -3.87 1.98 -5.78
C VAL A 55 -4.21 0.57 -6.22
N TRP A 56 -3.91 -0.43 -5.38
CA TRP A 56 -4.41 -1.78 -5.56
C TRP A 56 -4.78 -2.42 -4.22
N THR A 57 -6.07 -2.56 -3.94
CA THR A 57 -6.63 -3.15 -2.71
C THR A 57 -7.39 -4.46 -2.98
N VAL A 58 -7.54 -5.32 -1.97
CA VAL A 58 -8.45 -6.49 -1.98
C VAL A 58 -9.88 -6.14 -1.56
N SER A 59 -10.14 -4.89 -1.21
CA SER A 59 -11.47 -4.35 -0.86
C SER A 59 -12.35 -4.14 -2.09
N THR A 60 -13.64 -3.88 -1.90
CA THR A 60 -14.59 -3.68 -3.01
C THR A 60 -14.33 -2.36 -3.73
N ASP A 61 -14.76 -2.26 -5.00
CA ASP A 61 -14.61 -1.04 -5.81
C ASP A 61 -15.20 0.20 -5.13
N ALA A 62 -16.47 0.13 -4.71
CA ALA A 62 -17.14 1.24 -4.04
C ALA A 62 -16.44 1.70 -2.74
N TYR A 63 -15.86 0.74 -2.00
CA TYR A 63 -15.07 1.08 -0.82
C TYR A 63 -13.76 1.75 -1.19
N ALA A 64 -13.02 1.19 -2.15
CA ALA A 64 -11.74 1.74 -2.60
C ALA A 64 -11.91 3.17 -3.16
N GLU A 65 -12.94 3.40 -3.96
CA GLU A 65 -13.30 4.73 -4.47
C GLU A 65 -13.55 5.72 -3.34
N ARG A 66 -14.34 5.33 -2.33
CA ARG A 66 -14.65 6.17 -1.17
C ARG A 66 -13.40 6.52 -0.35
N ILE A 67 -12.53 5.54 -0.09
CA ILE A 67 -11.27 5.79 0.62
C ILE A 67 -10.40 6.75 -0.17
N VAL A 68 -10.22 6.52 -1.48
CA VAL A 68 -9.40 7.40 -2.34
C VAL A 68 -9.95 8.83 -2.34
N GLU A 69 -11.25 9.00 -2.51
CA GLU A 69 -11.90 10.32 -2.51
C GLU A 69 -11.63 11.12 -1.22
N CYS A 70 -11.58 10.46 -0.06
CA CYS A 70 -11.47 11.14 1.24
C CYS A 70 -10.05 11.23 1.78
N ALA A 71 -9.22 10.22 1.53
CA ALA A 71 -7.89 10.10 2.13
C ALA A 71 -6.78 10.71 1.26
N PHE A 72 -7.01 10.87 -0.06
CA PHE A 72 -6.04 11.44 -0.97
C PHE A 72 -6.32 12.93 -1.21
N PRO A 73 -5.30 13.75 -1.50
CA PRO A 73 -5.50 15.13 -1.95
C PRO A 73 -6.46 15.19 -3.14
N VAL A 74 -7.27 16.25 -3.20
CA VAL A 74 -8.21 16.47 -4.31
C VAL A 74 -7.43 16.53 -5.62
N GLY A 75 -7.84 15.71 -6.60
CA GLY A 75 -7.18 15.64 -7.91
C GLY A 75 -5.84 14.90 -7.92
N TYR A 76 -5.53 14.11 -6.89
CA TYR A 76 -4.31 13.32 -6.85
C TYR A 76 -4.19 12.40 -8.09
N PRO A 77 -3.07 12.44 -8.83
CA PRO A 77 -2.98 11.87 -10.18
C PRO A 77 -2.70 10.35 -10.16
N LEU A 78 -3.67 9.56 -9.69
CA LEU A 78 -3.56 8.09 -9.71
C LEU A 78 -3.63 7.55 -11.14
N SER A 79 -2.68 6.72 -11.53
CA SER A 79 -2.68 6.02 -12.82
C SER A 79 -3.77 4.98 -12.94
N PHE A 80 -4.16 4.37 -11.81
CA PHE A 80 -5.34 3.53 -11.70
C PHE A 80 -5.69 3.30 -10.22
N VAL A 81 -6.95 2.93 -9.99
CA VAL A 81 -7.44 2.35 -8.74
C VAL A 81 -7.96 0.96 -9.07
N TRP A 82 -7.28 -0.07 -8.57
CA TRP A 82 -7.68 -1.46 -8.75
C TRP A 82 -8.18 -2.04 -7.43
N ALA A 83 -9.38 -2.60 -7.46
CA ALA A 83 -10.00 -3.23 -6.30
C ALA A 83 -10.02 -4.77 -6.46
N ARG A 84 -10.78 -5.45 -5.62
CA ARG A 84 -10.94 -6.91 -5.59
C ARG A 84 -11.24 -7.52 -6.97
N ASN A 85 -12.03 -6.84 -7.79
CA ASN A 85 -12.37 -7.28 -9.14
C ASN A 85 -11.15 -7.44 -10.07
N LYS A 86 -10.04 -6.77 -9.77
CA LYS A 86 -8.74 -6.90 -10.45
C LYS A 86 -7.79 -7.84 -9.72
N CYS A 87 -8.14 -8.38 -8.56
CA CYS A 87 -7.39 -9.47 -7.93
C CYS A 87 -7.68 -10.82 -8.61
N THR A 88 -6.92 -11.85 -8.24
CA THR A 88 -7.16 -13.23 -8.68
C THR A 88 -7.56 -14.06 -7.47
N PRO A 89 -8.79 -14.63 -7.43
CA PRO A 89 -9.20 -15.56 -6.38
C PRO A 89 -8.22 -16.72 -6.23
N SER A 90 -7.94 -17.09 -4.99
CA SER A 90 -7.08 -18.23 -4.65
C SER A 90 -7.59 -18.84 -3.35
N TYR A 91 -7.41 -20.14 -3.15
CA TYR A 91 -7.79 -20.81 -1.91
C TYR A 91 -6.54 -21.16 -1.11
N ARG A 92 -6.52 -20.83 0.18
CA ARG A 92 -5.44 -21.24 1.08
C ARG A 92 -5.48 -22.76 1.21
N SER A 93 -4.41 -23.45 0.81
CA SER A 93 -4.36 -24.92 0.78
C SER A 93 -4.60 -25.57 2.16
N GLN A 94 -4.27 -24.86 3.24
CA GLN A 94 -4.37 -25.36 4.61
C GLN A 94 -5.76 -25.18 5.23
N THR A 95 -6.46 -24.08 4.92
CA THR A 95 -7.74 -23.72 5.56
C THR A 95 -8.93 -23.81 4.61
N GLY A 96 -8.70 -23.86 3.29
CA GLY A 96 -9.74 -23.76 2.27
C GLY A 96 -10.34 -22.36 2.14
N GLU A 97 -9.82 -21.36 2.86
CA GLU A 97 -10.35 -20.00 2.84
C GLU A 97 -10.02 -19.29 1.52
N LEU A 98 -11.00 -18.52 1.04
CA LEU A 98 -10.86 -17.68 -0.13
C LEU A 98 -9.96 -16.47 0.19
N ASN A 99 -8.88 -16.35 -0.57
CA ASN A 99 -7.95 -15.23 -0.58
C ASN A 99 -7.91 -14.58 -1.97
N TYR A 100 -7.24 -13.43 -2.05
CA TYR A 100 -7.09 -12.67 -3.29
C TYR A 100 -5.63 -12.36 -3.57
N GLN A 101 -5.17 -12.66 -4.79
CA GLN A 101 -3.80 -12.44 -5.23
C GLN A 101 -3.69 -11.22 -6.16
N LYS A 102 -2.80 -10.29 -5.84
CA LYS A 102 -2.45 -9.10 -6.63
C LYS A 102 -1.33 -9.43 -7.63
N LYS A 103 -1.67 -10.18 -8.68
CA LYS A 103 -0.66 -10.68 -9.65
C LYS A 103 -0.12 -9.57 -10.56
N LEU A 104 1.11 -9.08 -10.32
CA LEU A 104 1.73 -8.01 -11.12
C LEU A 104 1.93 -8.37 -12.60
N ARG A 105 1.83 -9.65 -12.98
CA ARG A 105 1.79 -10.06 -14.39
C ARG A 105 0.73 -9.30 -15.20
N LYS A 106 -0.38 -8.86 -14.56
CA LYS A 106 -1.43 -8.05 -15.19
C LYS A 106 -0.93 -6.68 -15.69
N LEU A 107 0.19 -6.19 -15.16
CA LEU A 107 0.79 -4.90 -15.51
C LEU A 107 1.82 -4.98 -16.65
N ARG A 108 2.27 -6.19 -17.04
CA ARG A 108 3.40 -6.38 -17.98
C ARG A 108 3.20 -5.77 -19.36
N LYS A 109 1.96 -5.45 -19.75
CA LYS A 109 1.67 -4.75 -21.02
C LYS A 109 2.11 -3.28 -21.00
N LYS A 110 2.14 -2.65 -19.82
CA LYS A 110 2.45 -1.21 -19.66
C LYS A 110 3.71 -0.96 -18.83
N TYR A 111 4.02 -1.84 -17.88
CA TYR A 111 5.12 -1.65 -16.94
C TYR A 111 6.10 -2.82 -16.96
N ARG A 112 7.39 -2.50 -16.89
CA ARG A 112 8.44 -3.47 -16.60
C ARG A 112 8.45 -3.72 -15.10
N LEU A 113 8.47 -4.97 -14.67
CA LEU A 113 8.43 -5.30 -13.24
C LEU A 113 9.66 -4.83 -12.48
N GLU A 114 10.78 -4.53 -13.14
CA GLU A 114 11.96 -3.91 -12.53
C GLU A 114 11.74 -2.46 -12.08
N ASP A 115 10.65 -1.84 -12.54
CA ASP A 115 10.23 -0.46 -12.22
C ASP A 115 8.91 -0.39 -11.43
N VAL A 116 8.39 -1.52 -10.93
CA VAL A 116 7.16 -1.56 -10.13
C VAL A 116 7.51 -1.82 -8.67
N ILE A 117 7.08 -0.95 -7.77
CA ILE A 117 7.20 -1.11 -6.32
C ILE A 117 5.79 -1.26 -5.76
N VAL A 118 5.59 -2.17 -4.80
CA VAL A 118 4.31 -2.36 -4.12
C VAL A 118 4.51 -2.16 -2.62
N ILE A 119 3.63 -1.37 -2.01
CA ILE A 119 3.54 -1.17 -0.56
C ILE A 119 2.26 -1.86 -0.09
N ASP A 120 2.39 -2.81 0.82
CA ASP A 120 1.27 -3.63 1.31
C ASP A 120 1.64 -4.22 2.67
N ASP A 121 0.69 -4.33 3.58
CA ASP A 121 0.90 -4.95 4.89
C ASP A 121 0.80 -6.49 4.84
N SER A 122 0.22 -7.03 3.77
CA SER A 122 -0.18 -8.43 3.61
C SER A 122 0.62 -9.16 2.52
N PRO A 123 1.84 -9.69 2.82
CA PRO A 123 2.66 -10.41 1.86
C PRO A 123 1.97 -11.59 1.15
N GLU A 124 0.99 -12.21 1.80
CA GLU A 124 0.18 -13.29 1.22
C GLU A 124 -0.59 -12.85 -0.03
N ASN A 125 -0.85 -11.56 -0.24
CA ASN A 125 -1.50 -11.05 -1.44
C ASN A 125 -0.54 -11.04 -2.65
N HIS A 126 0.77 -11.26 -2.42
CA HIS A 126 1.86 -11.04 -3.37
C HIS A 126 2.76 -12.26 -3.57
N LEU A 127 2.23 -13.48 -3.45
CA LEU A 127 3.01 -14.73 -3.50
C LEU A 127 3.91 -14.86 -4.75
N ASP A 128 3.51 -14.26 -5.88
CA ASP A 128 4.25 -14.30 -7.15
C ASP A 128 5.20 -13.10 -7.34
N ASN A 129 5.24 -12.14 -6.40
CA ASN A 129 5.83 -10.81 -6.61
C ASN A 129 6.72 -10.30 -5.44
N TYR A 130 7.26 -11.17 -4.59
CA TYR A 130 8.06 -10.75 -3.41
C TYR A 130 9.19 -9.76 -3.72
N GLY A 131 9.85 -9.89 -4.88
CA GLY A 131 10.90 -8.95 -5.29
C GLY A 131 10.41 -7.51 -5.47
N ASN A 132 9.11 -7.29 -5.66
CA ASN A 132 8.49 -5.98 -5.84
C ASN A 132 7.92 -5.39 -4.54
N LEU A 133 7.71 -6.23 -3.53
CA LEU A 133 6.98 -5.88 -2.32
C LEU A 133 7.90 -5.25 -1.26
N ILE A 134 7.49 -4.10 -0.75
CA ILE A 134 7.91 -3.56 0.54
C ILE A 134 6.76 -3.85 1.51
N ALA A 135 6.97 -4.85 2.36
CA ALA A 135 6.00 -5.20 3.40
C ALA A 135 6.10 -4.20 4.55
N VAL A 136 5.01 -3.48 4.84
CA VAL A 136 4.95 -2.52 5.96
C VAL A 136 4.30 -3.17 7.18
N LYS A 137 4.57 -2.64 8.37
CA LYS A 137 3.81 -3.03 9.57
C LYS A 137 2.33 -2.66 9.37
N PRO A 138 1.38 -3.56 9.70
CA PRO A 138 -0.05 -3.23 9.72
C PRO A 138 -0.33 -2.05 10.66
N TYR A 139 -1.15 -1.10 10.21
CA TYR A 139 -1.63 0.03 10.99
C TYR A 139 -3.00 -0.28 11.59
N VAL A 140 -3.10 -0.13 12.91
CA VAL A 140 -4.31 -0.43 13.68
C VAL A 140 -4.79 0.76 14.51
N GLY A 141 -4.47 1.98 14.06
CA GLY A 141 -4.94 3.20 14.71
C GLY A 141 -4.01 3.83 15.76
N ASP A 142 -2.74 3.43 15.83
CA ASP A 142 -1.75 4.01 16.75
C ASP A 142 -1.25 5.39 16.28
N ASP A 143 -1.48 6.44 17.07
CA ASP A 143 -1.02 7.81 16.75
C ASP A 143 0.49 8.00 16.81
N GLN A 144 1.22 7.07 17.44
CA GLN A 144 2.69 7.08 17.47
C GLN A 144 3.31 6.25 16.33
N ASP A 145 2.51 5.80 15.35
CA ASP A 145 3.01 5.06 14.19
C ASP A 145 3.80 5.97 13.24
N ASP A 146 5.10 5.72 13.11
CA ASP A 146 5.99 6.44 12.18
C ASP A 146 6.31 5.64 10.90
N GLU A 147 5.61 4.54 10.61
CA GLU A 147 6.01 3.61 9.54
C GLU A 147 6.07 4.30 8.17
N LEU A 148 5.09 5.16 7.85
CA LEU A 148 5.08 5.89 6.58
C LEU A 148 6.21 6.92 6.49
N HIS A 149 6.60 7.54 7.61
CA HIS A 149 7.77 8.43 7.66
C HIS A 149 9.06 7.67 7.28
N TYR A 150 9.27 6.49 7.86
CA TYR A 150 10.41 5.64 7.49
C TYR A 150 10.31 5.13 6.06
N LEU A 151 9.10 4.84 5.58
CA LEU A 151 8.88 4.38 4.21
C LEU A 151 9.33 5.43 3.18
N ILE A 152 9.02 6.72 3.41
CA ILE A 152 9.50 7.82 2.55
C ILE A 152 11.02 7.78 2.43
N ARG A 153 11.72 7.69 3.58
CA ARG A 153 13.19 7.62 3.62
C ARG A 153 13.72 6.40 2.86
N TYR A 154 13.09 5.25 3.01
CA TYR A 154 13.50 4.04 2.31
C TYR A 154 13.26 4.11 0.79
N LEU A 155 12.10 4.64 0.37
CA LEU A 155 11.80 4.87 -1.03
C LEU A 155 12.85 5.79 -1.68
N ASP A 156 13.32 6.81 -0.97
CA ASP A 156 14.40 7.69 -1.44
C ASP A 156 15.69 6.93 -1.77
N THR A 157 16.05 5.93 -0.96
CA THR A 157 17.26 5.12 -1.19
C THR A 157 17.17 4.21 -2.42
N ILE A 158 15.97 3.82 -2.85
CA ILE A 158 15.78 2.85 -3.94
C ILE A 158 15.17 3.44 -5.21
N LYS A 159 14.71 4.69 -5.21
CA LYS A 159 13.97 5.28 -6.34
C LYS A 159 14.77 5.34 -7.64
N SER A 160 16.09 5.44 -7.53
CA SER A 160 17.03 5.53 -8.67
C SER A 160 17.55 4.17 -9.15
N GLU A 161 17.19 3.08 -8.46
CA GLU A 161 17.73 1.76 -8.75
C GLU A 161 17.27 1.22 -10.10
N ARG A 162 18.19 0.67 -10.90
CA ARG A 162 17.85 0.19 -12.26
C ARG A 162 16.85 -0.96 -12.23
N ASN A 163 16.97 -1.84 -11.25
CA ASN A 163 16.05 -2.94 -11.05
C ASN A 163 15.75 -3.12 -9.57
N ILE A 164 14.56 -2.67 -9.15
CA ILE A 164 14.17 -2.76 -7.75
C ILE A 164 14.14 -4.21 -7.27
N ARG A 165 13.92 -5.19 -8.14
CA ARG A 165 13.70 -6.60 -7.75
C ARG A 165 14.96 -7.29 -7.24
N THR A 166 16.14 -6.71 -7.43
CA THR A 166 17.41 -7.23 -6.89
C THR A 166 17.67 -6.76 -5.46
N ILE A 167 16.88 -5.81 -4.95
CA ILE A 167 17.05 -5.24 -3.61
C ILE A 167 16.33 -6.10 -2.58
N GLU A 168 17.04 -6.50 -1.52
CA GLU A 168 16.46 -7.16 -0.36
C GLU A 168 15.64 -6.18 0.49
N LYS A 169 14.31 -6.40 0.53
CA LYS A 169 13.35 -5.52 1.20
C LYS A 169 12.87 -6.05 2.55
N ARG A 170 13.21 -7.29 2.91
CA ARG A 170 12.89 -7.80 4.27
C ARG A 170 13.66 -6.97 5.29
N ASN A 171 12.96 -6.57 6.35
CA ASN A 171 13.48 -5.69 7.39
C ASN A 171 14.04 -4.36 6.82
N TRP A 172 13.43 -3.84 5.74
CA TRP A 172 13.87 -2.60 5.08
C TRP A 172 14.09 -1.44 6.06
N LYS A 173 13.21 -1.31 7.07
CA LYS A 173 13.31 -0.28 8.12
C LYS A 173 14.61 -0.38 8.91
N ARG A 174 15.05 -1.58 9.28
CA ARG A 174 16.34 -1.79 9.98
C ARG A 174 17.53 -1.37 9.12
N ARG A 175 17.42 -1.49 7.80
CA ARG A 175 18.50 -1.12 6.88
C ARG A 175 18.75 0.39 6.85
N LEU A 176 17.74 1.21 7.17
CA LEU A 176 17.91 2.67 7.31
C LEU A 176 18.84 3.05 8.47
N PHE A 177 18.82 2.26 9.55
CA PHE A 177 19.61 2.53 10.75
C PHE A 177 21.02 1.93 10.68
N ASN A 178 21.23 0.93 9.82
CA ASN A 178 22.55 0.31 9.61
C ASN A 178 23.41 1.05 8.56
N GLN A 179 22.88 2.13 7.97
CA GLN A 179 23.59 2.99 7.01
C GLN A 179 24.03 4.33 7.64
N ALA A 180 23.83 4.49 8.95
CA ALA A 180 24.27 5.64 9.73
C ALA A 180 25.58 5.35 10.48
#